data_AF-A0A3Q8I222-F1
#
_entry.id   AF-A0A3Q8I222-F1
#
_cell.length_a   1.000
_cell.length_b   1.000
_cell.length_c   1.000
_cell.angle_alpha   90.00
_cell.angle_beta   90.00
_cell.angle_gamma   90.00
#
_symmetry.space_group_name_H-M   'P 1'
#
loop_
_entity.id
_entity.type
_entity.pdbx_description
1 polymer ?
#
loop_
_entity_poly.entity_id
_entity_poly.type
_entity_poly.pdbx_seq_one_letter_code
_entity_poly.pdbx_strand_id
1 'polypeptide(L)'
;MVGHVFAYPVAVVWAMASIPLAIHLFIDEIDLLPDEEAIGQLVVRRVVWPAGAAFVLVHLASLLWAFAADPALGFARFLKALAGTAAIGALLGIASWSWLMLR
;
A
#
# COMPACT_ATOMS: atom_id res chain seq x y z
N MET A 1 8.21 9.78 -15.04
CA MET A 1 8.79 8.42 -15.07
C MET A 1 9.28 7.96 -13.69
N VAL A 2 10.20 8.69 -13.02
CA VAL A 2 10.81 8.21 -11.76
C VAL A 2 9.81 7.98 -10.62
N GLY A 3 8.80 8.86 -10.46
CA GLY A 3 7.74 8.65 -9.46
C GLY A 3 6.94 7.36 -9.65
N HIS A 4 6.70 6.92 -10.90
CA HIS A 4 6.03 5.66 -11.17
C HIS A 4 6.88 4.45 -10.75
N VAL A 5 8.20 4.49 -11.02
CA VAL A 5 9.12 3.40 -10.67
C VAL A 5 9.10 3.12 -9.17
N PHE A 6 9.05 4.16 -8.34
CA PHE A 6 9.00 4.02 -6.88
C PHE A 6 7.59 3.77 -6.33
N ALA A 7 6.54 4.27 -7.02
CA ALA A 7 5.18 4.11 -6.55
C ALA A 7 4.67 2.66 -6.63
N TYR A 8 5.08 1.89 -7.64
CA TYR A 8 4.63 0.50 -7.79
C TYR A 8 5.05 -0.41 -6.62
N PRO A 9 6.34 -0.52 -6.22
CA PRO A 9 6.73 -1.34 -5.08
C PRO A 9 6.02 -0.94 -3.79
N VAL A 10 5.86 0.36 -3.53
CA VAL A 10 5.17 0.84 -2.34
C VAL A 10 3.68 0.52 -2.38
N ALA A 11 3.02 0.68 -3.54
CA ALA A 11 1.62 0.29 -3.72
C ALA A 11 1.42 -1.22 -3.49
N VAL A 12 2.35 -2.07 -3.95
CA VAL A 12 2.33 -3.52 -3.71
C VAL A 12 2.45 -3.84 -2.23
N VAL A 13 3.39 -3.20 -1.51
CA VAL A 13 3.54 -3.39 -0.05
C VAL A 13 2.23 -3.06 0.68
N TRP A 14 1.59 -1.95 0.32
CA TRP A 14 0.31 -1.55 0.92
C TRP A 14 -0.84 -2.49 0.55
N ALA A 15 -0.88 -2.97 -0.69
CA ALA A 15 -1.84 -3.98 -1.12
C ALA A 15 -1.71 -5.25 -0.27
N MET A 16 -0.50 -5.81 -0.18
CA MET A 16 -0.22 -7.03 0.59
C MET A 16 -0.48 -6.85 2.08
N ALA A 17 -0.14 -5.69 2.64
CA ALA A 17 -0.42 -5.36 4.03
C ALA A 17 -1.92 -5.32 4.35
N SER A 18 -2.75 -4.96 3.37
CA SER A 18 -4.20 -4.83 3.55
C SER A 18 -4.99 -6.12 3.36
N ILE A 19 -4.39 -7.19 2.83
CA ILE A 19 -5.09 -8.47 2.58
C ILE A 19 -5.69 -9.05 3.87
N PRO A 20 -4.95 -9.21 4.99
CA PRO A 20 -5.53 -9.81 6.20
C PRO A 20 -6.65 -8.96 6.79
N LEU A 21 -6.52 -7.63 6.68
CA LEU A 21 -7.56 -6.71 7.13
C LEU A 21 -8.82 -6.82 6.27
N ALA A 22 -8.68 -6.95 4.95
CA ALA A 22 -9.81 -7.18 4.06
C ALA A 22 -10.52 -8.51 4.39
N ILE A 23 -9.77 -9.58 4.64
CA ILE A 23 -10.35 -10.85 5.08
C ILE A 23 -11.07 -10.67 6.42
N HIS A 24 -10.45 -10.00 7.39
CA HIS A 24 -11.05 -9.80 8.71
C HIS A 24 -12.37 -9.04 8.66
N LEU A 25 -12.40 -7.91 7.95
CA LEU A 25 -13.55 -6.99 7.93
C LEU A 25 -14.72 -7.54 7.11
N PHE A 26 -14.45 -8.46 6.19
CA PHE A 26 -15.44 -8.96 5.24
C PHE A 26 -15.60 -10.48 5.30
N ILE A 27 -15.24 -11.13 6.41
CA ILE A 27 -15.30 -12.59 6.54
C ILE A 27 -16.72 -13.13 6.33
N ASP A 28 -17.73 -12.44 6.87
CA ASP A 28 -19.13 -12.82 6.69
C ASP A 28 -19.59 -12.66 5.22
N GLU A 29 -19.04 -11.68 4.48
CA GLU A 29 -19.31 -11.54 3.04
C GLU A 29 -18.60 -12.64 2.25
N ILE A 30 -17.37 -13.01 2.64
CA ILE A 30 -16.56 -14.06 2.02
C ILE A 30 -17.24 -15.43 2.15
N ASP A 31 -17.78 -15.75 3.32
CA ASP A 31 -18.45 -17.03 3.58
C ASP A 31 -19.72 -17.24 2.74
N LEU A 32 -20.29 -16.15 2.18
CA LEU A 32 -21.48 -16.19 1.33
C LEU A 32 -21.14 -16.27 -0.17
N LEU A 33 -19.85 -16.21 -0.55
CA LEU A 33 -19.43 -16.26 -1.95
C LEU A 33 -19.36 -17.70 -2.48
N PRO A 34 -19.69 -17.91 -3.77
CA PRO A 34 -19.86 -19.26 -4.33
C PRO A 34 -18.54 -19.98 -4.62
N ASP A 35 -17.44 -19.25 -4.81
CA ASP A 35 -16.16 -19.80 -5.23
C ASP A 35 -14.97 -18.88 -4.87
N GLU A 36 -13.76 -19.43 -5.03
CA GLU A 36 -12.48 -18.74 -4.75
C GLU A 36 -12.25 -17.53 -5.67
N GLU A 37 -12.78 -17.55 -6.90
CA GLU A 37 -12.62 -16.44 -7.85
C GLU A 37 -13.39 -15.20 -7.35
N ALA A 38 -14.64 -15.39 -6.91
CA ALA A 38 -15.45 -14.33 -6.34
C ALA A 38 -14.80 -13.74 -5.08
N ILE A 39 -14.24 -14.60 -4.21
CA ILE A 39 -13.47 -14.16 -3.04
C ILE A 39 -12.26 -13.33 -3.48
N GLY A 40 -11.51 -13.81 -4.46
CA GLY A 40 -10.37 -13.10 -5.04
C GLY A 40 -10.76 -11.72 -5.58
N GLN A 41 -11.88 -11.61 -6.30
CA GLN A 41 -12.36 -10.32 -6.80
C GLN A 41 -12.77 -9.36 -5.69
N LEU A 42 -13.43 -9.86 -4.64
CA LEU A 42 -13.77 -9.04 -3.47
C LEU A 42 -12.49 -8.51 -2.81
N VAL A 43 -11.54 -9.39 -2.50
CA VAL A 43 -10.26 -9.01 -1.90
C VAL A 43 -9.53 -7.99 -2.78
N VAL A 44 -9.42 -8.24 -4.09
CA VAL A 44 -8.80 -7.30 -5.04
C VAL A 44 -9.47 -5.92 -4.98
N ARG A 45 -10.81 -5.85 -5.02
CA ARG A 45 -11.54 -4.57 -4.93
C ARG A 45 -11.25 -3.83 -3.61
N ARG A 46 -11.05 -4.56 -2.51
CA ARG A 46 -10.76 -3.96 -1.20
C ARG A 46 -9.30 -3.58 -1.02
N VAL A 47 -8.35 -4.26 -1.67
CA VAL A 47 -6.90 -3.91 -1.60
C VAL A 47 -6.46 -2.91 -2.67
N VAL A 48 -7.31 -2.58 -3.65
CA VAL A 48 -7.02 -1.53 -4.64
C VAL A 48 -6.96 -0.15 -4.00
N TRP A 49 -7.81 0.17 -3.02
CA TRP A 49 -7.82 1.52 -2.43
C TRP A 49 -6.55 1.82 -1.59
N PRO A 50 -6.02 0.92 -0.73
CA PRO A 50 -4.77 1.17 0.00
C PRO A 50 -3.58 1.28 -0.95
N ALA A 51 -3.53 0.41 -1.97
CA ALA A 51 -2.50 0.45 -2.99
C ALA A 51 -2.53 1.79 -3.77
N GLY A 52 -3.72 2.21 -4.19
CA GLY A 52 -3.94 3.49 -4.86
C GLY A 52 -3.59 4.70 -4.00
N ALA A 53 -3.95 4.67 -2.71
CA ALA A 53 -3.59 5.72 -1.76
C ALA A 53 -2.07 5.85 -1.64
N ALA A 54 -1.37 4.73 -1.46
CA ALA A 54 0.10 4.72 -1.37
C ALA A 54 0.75 5.19 -2.68
N PHE A 55 0.21 4.78 -3.83
CA PHE A 55 0.66 5.24 -5.14
C PHE A 55 0.55 6.77 -5.28
N VAL A 56 -0.59 7.36 -4.88
CA VAL A 56 -0.80 8.80 -4.89
C VAL A 56 0.14 9.50 -3.91
N LEU A 57 0.33 8.97 -2.70
CA LEU A 57 1.26 9.55 -1.72
C LEU A 57 2.69 9.63 -2.24
N VAL A 58 3.17 8.61 -2.94
CA VAL A 58 4.52 8.64 -3.55
C VAL A 58 4.61 9.69 -4.66
N HIS A 59 3.54 9.88 -5.45
CA HIS A 59 3.50 10.94 -6.45
C HIS A 59 3.51 12.33 -5.83
N LEU A 60 2.72 12.55 -4.77
CA LEU A 60 2.73 13.81 -4.03
C LEU A 60 4.10 14.06 -3.38
N ALA A 61 4.75 13.04 -2.83
CA ALA A 61 6.10 13.16 -2.29
C ALA A 61 7.14 13.54 -3.34
N SER A 62 6.94 13.14 -4.61
CA SER A 62 7.84 13.49 -5.71
C SER A 62 7.87 15.00 -6.01
N LEU A 63 6.83 15.74 -5.59
CA LEU A 63 6.78 17.20 -5.68
C LEU A 63 7.87 17.86 -4.82
N LEU A 64 8.28 17.22 -3.72
CA LEU A 64 9.38 17.69 -2.86
C LEU A 64 10.72 17.74 -3.59
N TRP A 65 10.87 16.92 -4.63
CA TRP A 65 12.05 16.91 -5.48
C TRP A 65 11.86 17.77 -6.74
N ALA A 66 10.70 17.64 -7.40
CA ALA A 66 10.41 18.35 -8.65
C ALA A 66 10.44 19.89 -8.52
N PHE A 67 10.05 20.42 -7.36
CA PHE A 67 9.99 21.85 -7.09
C PHE A 67 11.09 22.34 -6.14
N ALA A 68 12.12 21.53 -5.87
CA ALA A 68 13.20 21.94 -4.98
C ALA A 68 14.15 22.92 -5.67
N ALA A 69 14.48 24.03 -4.99
CA ALA A 69 15.53 24.95 -5.42
C ALA A 69 16.92 24.27 -5.43
N ASP A 70 17.15 23.35 -4.48
CA ASP A 70 18.31 22.46 -4.46
C ASP A 70 17.87 21.02 -4.80
N PRO A 71 18.25 20.50 -5.98
CA PRO A 71 17.87 19.16 -6.40
C PRO A 71 18.35 18.04 -5.47
N ALA A 72 19.52 18.17 -4.86
CA ALA A 72 20.08 17.14 -3.99
C ALA A 72 19.30 17.04 -2.67
N LEU A 73 19.01 18.20 -2.08
CA LEU A 73 18.18 18.27 -0.87
C LEU A 73 16.75 17.83 -1.14
N GLY A 74 16.17 18.22 -2.28
CA GLY A 74 14.84 17.77 -2.72
C GLY A 74 14.75 16.26 -2.87
N PHE A 75 15.75 15.66 -3.51
CA PHE A 75 15.83 14.21 -3.67
C PHE A 75 15.96 13.48 -2.32
N ALA A 76 16.80 13.99 -1.41
CA ALA A 76 16.93 13.42 -0.07
C ALA A 76 15.61 13.47 0.73
N ARG A 77 14.84 14.57 0.62
CA ARG A 77 13.50 14.69 1.23
C ARG A 77 12.50 13.72 0.62
N PHE A 78 12.50 13.58 -0.70
CA PHE A 78 11.69 12.58 -1.40
C PHE A 78 12.00 11.16 -0.92
N LEU A 79 13.27 10.77 -0.81
CA LEU A 79 13.66 9.45 -0.31
C LEU A 79 13.20 9.21 1.13
N LYS A 80 13.29 10.21 2.01
CA LYS A 80 12.76 10.11 3.38
C LYS A 80 11.25 9.91 3.41
N ALA A 81 10.51 10.65 2.59
CA ALA A 81 9.07 10.49 2.47
C ALA A 81 8.69 9.12 1.90
N LEU A 82 9.41 8.65 0.88
CA LEU A 82 9.23 7.31 0.30
C LEU A 82 9.47 6.21 1.33
N ALA A 83 10.58 6.29 2.07
CA ALA A 83 10.93 5.34 3.12
C ALA A 83 9.89 5.34 4.24
N GLY A 84 9.38 6.51 4.63
CA GLY A 84 8.30 6.64 5.61
C GLY A 84 7.02 5.94 5.15
N THR A 85 6.56 6.21 3.92
CA THR A 85 5.36 5.57 3.36
C THR A 85 5.52 4.05 3.25
N ALA A 86 6.69 3.56 2.83
CA ALA A 86 6.98 2.13 2.76
C ALA A 86 7.01 1.49 4.16
N ALA A 87 7.64 2.14 5.14
CA ALA A 87 7.73 1.66 6.52
C ALA A 87 6.35 1.54 7.18
N ILE A 88 5.46 2.52 6.97
CA ILE A 88 4.08 2.47 7.45
C ILE A 88 3.36 1.25 6.87
N GLY A 89 3.43 1.05 5.55
CA GLY A 89 2.82 -0.13 4.90
C GLY A 89 3.37 -1.44 5.45
N ALA A 90 4.69 -1.54 5.61
CA ALA A 90 5.33 -2.74 6.15
C ALA A 90 4.91 -3.02 7.61
N LEU A 91 4.87 -2.00 8.47
CA LEU A 91 4.44 -2.16 9.87
C LEU A 91 2.97 -2.56 9.97
N LEU A 92 2.09 -1.95 9.18
CA LEU A 92 0.68 -2.33 9.10
C LEU A 92 0.53 -3.76 8.59
N GLY A 93 1.34 -4.17 7.60
CA GLY A 93 1.37 -5.53 7.10
C GLY A 93 1.84 -6.53 8.15
N ILE A 94 2.95 -6.26 8.84
CA ILE A 94 3.42 -7.12 9.93
C ILE A 94 2.32 -7.28 10.99
N ALA A 95 1.66 -6.19 11.39
CA ALA A 95 0.58 -6.24 12.36
C ALA A 95 -0.62 -7.06 11.86
N SER A 96 -1.08 -6.83 10.63
CA SER A 96 -2.27 -7.48 10.06
C SER A 96 -2.03 -8.99 9.82
N TRP A 97 -0.84 -9.36 9.33
CA TRP A 97 -0.45 -10.75 9.10
C TRP A 97 -0.19 -11.49 10.42
N SER A 98 0.48 -10.86 11.38
CA SER A 98 0.70 -11.48 12.71
C SER A 98 -0.62 -11.74 13.41
N TRP A 99 -1.57 -10.81 13.32
CA TRP A 99 -2.91 -11.00 13.85
C TRP A 99 -3.62 -12.19 13.19
N LEU A 100 -3.54 -12.33 11.86
CA LEU A 100 -4.15 -13.44 11.12
C LEU A 100 -3.54 -14.79 11.50
N MET A 101 -2.20 -14.85 11.69
CA MET A 101 -1.50 -16.09 12.05
C MET A 101 -1.73 -16.54 13.50
N LEU A 102 -2.11 -15.62 14.39
CA LEU A 102 -2.36 -15.89 15.81
C LEU A 102 -3.83 -16.20 16.11
N ARG A 103 -4.71 -16.12 15.11
CA ARG A 103 -6.13 -16.51 15.18
C ARG A 103 -6.32 -17.92 14.65
#